data_AF-A0A925T3K4-F1
#
_entry.id   AF-A0A925T3K4-F1
#
_cell.length_a   1.000
_cell.length_b   1.000
_cell.length_c   1.000
_cell.angle_alpha   90.00
_cell.angle_beta   90.00
_cell.angle_gamma   90.00
#
_symmetry.space_group_name_H-M   'P 1'
#
loop_
_entity.id
_entity.type
_entity.pdbx_description
1 polymer ?
#
loop_
_entity_poly.entity_id
_entity_poly.type
_entity_poly.pdbx_seq_one_letter_code
_entity_poly.pdbx_strand_id
1 'polypeptide(L)'
;MRELAKSAVSYTWGMSLFGVQQAVNILSPSSFRQPARKANDSLFTVRQAAENQFGDLAFATYQVVDEVQRGLTDLLIDTVTLRSLNPAYVSRLTSAVVEQSQDTLRTFSSTANVRLAWQSLKNNYEVFNLVKHISSLLKVPPGEQQLDLGKLIEEAYALGAYPDLWAVEGLGHIYALTFWNKGRPIRGILTNVNPELVPAKSLTMMHAGIGLGFAQQLMNTITPFRPPGEIRGVLHEFVTLVDENSRRGYEGAAYESLGLVTRMWHPQMVGVVDEHLQDFAPHVRGYYWHGVGRAHYFLPLFFVPGLLSPWLAIEREAPDELALLNMTAGLAWATAIVNVRQPELMENFISLHGERVSRTPGFTNGLMSTLIMGIDITPGDTYIMRFLEYRPARSDARVCELWEELVAQPGREAVFHIHPILKKHECLGEIFQYHPSLWEMAARFE
;
A
#
# COMPACT_ATOMS: atom_id res chain seq x y z
N MET A 1 20.01 12.29 -18.02
CA MET A 1 18.93 13.07 -18.67
C MET A 1 18.63 12.57 -20.09
N ARG A 2 19.55 12.70 -21.08
CA ARG A 2 19.34 12.20 -22.46
C ARG A 2 19.24 10.67 -22.57
N GLU A 3 20.02 9.94 -21.78
CA GLU A 3 20.04 8.46 -21.80
C GLU A 3 18.78 7.84 -21.18
N LEU A 4 18.17 8.48 -20.16
CA LEU A 4 16.90 8.03 -19.56
C LEU A 4 15.70 8.22 -20.51
N ALA A 5 15.66 9.36 -21.21
CA ALA A 5 14.66 9.60 -22.26
C ALA A 5 14.85 8.66 -23.47
N LYS A 6 16.10 8.34 -23.83
CA LYS A 6 16.42 7.33 -24.85
C LYS A 6 15.96 5.94 -24.43
N SER A 7 16.20 5.52 -23.19
CA SER A 7 15.74 4.23 -22.67
C SER A 7 14.22 4.11 -22.67
N ALA A 8 13.49 5.16 -22.28
CA ALA A 8 12.02 5.16 -22.30
C ALA A 8 11.45 4.99 -23.73
N VAL A 9 12.03 5.67 -24.73
CA VAL A 9 11.60 5.54 -26.14
C VAL A 9 12.03 4.20 -26.76
N SER A 10 13.23 3.72 -26.42
CA SER A 10 13.73 2.41 -26.89
C SER A 10 12.92 1.25 -26.29
N TYR A 11 12.43 1.42 -25.07
CA TYR A 11 11.55 0.49 -24.37
C TYR A 11 10.16 0.40 -25.01
N THR A 12 9.56 1.53 -25.41
CA THR A 12 8.31 1.55 -26.18
C THR A 12 8.43 0.80 -27.51
N TRP A 13 9.58 0.86 -28.17
CA TRP A 13 9.84 0.16 -29.44
C TRP A 13 10.20 -1.33 -29.26
N GLY A 14 10.92 -1.69 -28.19
CA GLY A 14 11.25 -3.08 -27.87
C GLY A 14 10.03 -3.92 -27.49
N MET A 15 9.06 -3.32 -26.81
CA MET A 15 7.80 -3.97 -26.41
C MET A 15 6.88 -4.30 -27.59
N SER A 16 6.86 -3.47 -28.63
CA SER A 16 6.08 -3.73 -29.85
C SER A 16 6.59 -4.94 -30.62
N LEU A 17 7.92 -5.17 -30.64
CA LEU A 17 8.55 -6.31 -31.33
C LEU A 17 8.35 -7.63 -30.56
N PHE A 18 8.43 -7.61 -29.23
CA PHE A 18 8.19 -8.80 -28.40
C PHE A 18 6.73 -9.26 -28.39
N GLY A 19 5.78 -8.31 -28.42
CA GLY A 19 4.35 -8.61 -28.49
C GLY A 19 3.94 -9.32 -29.79
N VAL A 20 4.55 -8.95 -30.92
CA VAL A 20 4.30 -9.61 -32.22
C VAL A 20 4.81 -11.06 -32.22
N GLN A 21 5.93 -11.33 -31.57
CA GLN A 21 6.55 -12.66 -31.57
C GLN A 21 5.81 -13.66 -30.66
N GLN A 22 5.22 -13.19 -29.55
CA GLN A 22 4.37 -14.00 -28.68
C GLN A 22 3.00 -14.30 -29.31
N ALA A 23 2.42 -13.36 -30.06
CA ALA A 23 1.18 -13.58 -30.81
C ALA A 23 1.33 -14.68 -31.87
N VAL A 24 2.50 -14.80 -32.50
CA VAL A 24 2.81 -15.87 -33.48
C VAL A 24 2.90 -17.25 -32.80
N ASN A 25 3.42 -17.34 -31.58
CA ASN A 25 3.55 -18.62 -30.86
C ASN A 25 2.23 -19.15 -30.31
N ILE A 26 1.29 -18.27 -29.95
CA ILE A 26 -0.06 -18.65 -29.46
C ILE A 26 -0.93 -19.21 -30.60
N LEU A 27 -0.65 -18.85 -31.85
CA LEU A 27 -1.37 -19.33 -33.04
C LEU A 27 -0.85 -20.69 -33.57
N SER A 28 0.08 -21.34 -32.86
CA SER A 28 0.62 -22.65 -33.22
C SER A 28 -0.32 -23.80 -32.80
N PRO A 29 -0.69 -24.76 -33.66
CA PRO A 29 -1.93 -25.55 -33.50
C PRO A 29 -1.87 -26.78 -32.56
N SER A 30 -0.85 -26.96 -31.70
CA SER A 30 -0.53 -28.29 -31.15
C SER A 30 -0.91 -28.60 -29.70
N SER A 31 -1.85 -27.90 -29.04
CA SER A 31 -2.41 -28.42 -27.76
C SER A 31 -3.81 -27.88 -27.43
N PHE A 32 -4.84 -28.74 -27.49
CA PHE A 32 -6.24 -28.27 -27.36
C PHE A 32 -7.14 -29.04 -26.38
N ARG A 33 -6.58 -29.85 -25.47
CA ARG A 33 -7.40 -30.48 -24.41
C ARG A 33 -6.65 -30.45 -23.08
N GLN A 34 -6.99 -29.48 -22.22
CA GLN A 34 -6.41 -29.14 -20.90
C GLN A 34 -5.04 -28.41 -20.77
N PRO A 35 -4.55 -27.57 -21.70
CA PRO A 35 -3.28 -26.85 -21.49
C PRO A 35 -3.39 -25.57 -20.65
N ALA A 36 -4.50 -24.83 -20.73
CA ALA A 36 -4.55 -23.45 -20.24
C ALA A 36 -4.32 -23.31 -18.73
N ARG A 37 -4.89 -24.17 -17.88
CA ARG A 37 -4.72 -24.05 -16.42
C ARG A 37 -3.30 -24.42 -15.98
N LYS A 38 -2.72 -25.48 -16.54
CA LYS A 38 -1.36 -25.93 -16.20
C LYS A 38 -0.28 -25.01 -16.80
N ALA A 39 -0.52 -24.47 -18.00
CA ALA A 39 0.34 -23.47 -18.62
C ALA A 39 0.26 -22.13 -17.89
N ASN A 40 -0.93 -21.68 -17.48
CA ASN A 40 -1.09 -20.45 -16.70
C ASN A 40 -0.48 -20.59 -15.31
N ASP A 41 -0.62 -21.75 -14.65
CA ASP A 41 0.00 -22.02 -13.35
C ASP A 41 1.53 -22.11 -13.44
N SER A 42 2.07 -22.69 -14.53
CA SER A 42 3.52 -22.70 -14.76
C SER A 42 4.07 -21.32 -15.13
N LEU A 43 3.35 -20.53 -15.93
CA LEU A 43 3.70 -19.13 -16.22
C LEU A 43 3.64 -18.26 -14.96
N PHE A 44 2.65 -18.50 -14.09
CA PHE A 44 2.51 -17.84 -12.80
C PHE A 44 3.68 -18.15 -11.86
N THR A 45 4.06 -19.43 -11.76
CA THR A 45 5.20 -19.88 -10.96
C THR A 45 6.51 -19.31 -11.49
N VAL A 46 6.68 -19.24 -12.82
CA VAL A 46 7.86 -18.61 -13.46
C VAL A 46 7.89 -17.11 -13.21
N ARG A 47 6.74 -16.41 -13.26
CA ARG A 47 6.62 -15.00 -12.85
C ARG A 47 7.08 -14.80 -11.41
N GLN A 48 6.56 -15.60 -10.49
CA GLN A 48 6.90 -15.49 -9.07
C GLN A 48 8.38 -15.81 -8.80
N ALA A 49 8.94 -16.80 -9.52
CA ALA A 49 10.36 -17.10 -9.45
C ALA A 49 11.24 -15.97 -10.04
N ALA A 50 10.77 -15.32 -11.12
CA ALA A 50 11.42 -14.15 -11.70
C ALA A 50 11.37 -12.95 -10.75
N GLU A 51 10.23 -12.68 -10.10
CA GLU A 51 10.08 -11.65 -9.06
C GLU A 51 11.02 -11.89 -7.87
N ASN A 52 11.26 -13.15 -7.50
CA ASN A 52 12.19 -13.52 -6.43
C ASN A 52 13.68 -13.50 -6.84
N GLN A 53 14.01 -13.52 -8.14
CA GLN A 53 15.39 -13.58 -8.66
C GLN A 53 15.90 -12.29 -9.33
N PHE A 54 15.03 -11.41 -9.82
CA PHE A 54 15.43 -10.19 -10.53
C PHE A 54 15.30 -8.95 -9.63
N GLY A 55 16.35 -8.12 -9.58
CA GLY A 55 16.39 -6.90 -8.76
C GLY A 55 15.43 -5.77 -9.20
N ASP A 56 15.33 -4.73 -8.36
CA ASP A 56 14.27 -3.70 -8.34
C ASP A 56 13.91 -3.03 -9.68
N LEU A 57 14.89 -2.78 -10.55
CA LEU A 57 14.64 -2.12 -11.84
C LEU A 57 13.88 -3.05 -12.79
N ALA A 58 14.14 -4.35 -12.73
CA ALA A 58 13.42 -5.34 -13.51
C ALA A 58 12.01 -5.56 -12.94
N PHE A 59 11.83 -5.53 -11.61
CA PHE A 59 10.51 -5.60 -10.97
C PHE A 59 9.63 -4.39 -11.31
N ALA A 60 10.15 -3.16 -11.18
CA ALA A 60 9.42 -1.95 -11.55
C ALA A 60 9.07 -1.92 -13.05
N THR A 61 10.01 -2.34 -13.90
CA THR A 61 9.80 -2.47 -15.36
C THR A 61 8.73 -3.54 -15.64
N TYR A 62 8.81 -4.68 -14.96
CA TYR A 62 7.87 -5.79 -15.11
C TYR A 62 6.45 -5.41 -14.68
N GLN A 63 6.26 -4.72 -13.56
CA GLN A 63 4.93 -4.26 -13.15
C GLN A 63 4.32 -3.28 -14.15
N VAL A 64 5.12 -2.37 -14.71
CA VAL A 64 4.67 -1.48 -15.78
C VAL A 64 4.29 -2.27 -17.04
N VAL A 65 5.07 -3.28 -17.43
CA VAL A 65 4.73 -4.18 -18.54
C VAL A 65 3.43 -4.95 -18.27
N ASP A 66 3.32 -5.59 -17.11
CA ASP A 66 2.23 -6.48 -16.74
C ASP A 66 0.90 -5.71 -16.64
N GLU A 67 0.90 -4.52 -16.04
CA GLU A 67 -0.30 -3.68 -15.94
C GLU A 67 -0.75 -3.17 -17.34
N VAL A 68 0.20 -2.79 -18.20
CA VAL A 68 -0.11 -2.41 -19.59
C VAL A 68 -0.60 -3.62 -20.39
N GLN A 69 0.03 -4.78 -20.22
CA GLN A 69 -0.37 -6.03 -20.88
C GLN A 69 -1.75 -6.49 -20.41
N ARG A 70 -2.05 -6.37 -19.11
CA ARG A 70 -3.36 -6.68 -18.55
C ARG A 70 -4.41 -5.72 -19.07
N GLY A 71 -4.14 -4.41 -19.06
CA GLY A 71 -5.03 -3.41 -19.66
C GLY A 71 -5.30 -3.65 -21.15
N LEU A 72 -4.27 -4.05 -21.92
CA LEU A 72 -4.42 -4.42 -23.34
C LEU A 72 -5.13 -5.76 -23.53
N THR A 73 -4.88 -6.74 -22.66
CA THR A 73 -5.50 -8.07 -22.71
C THR A 73 -6.96 -7.98 -22.33
N ASP A 74 -7.31 -7.23 -21.29
CA ASP A 74 -8.68 -6.93 -20.88
C ASP A 74 -9.39 -6.15 -21.99
N LEU A 75 -8.74 -5.18 -22.64
CA LEU A 75 -9.31 -4.47 -23.79
C LEU A 75 -9.52 -5.39 -25.01
N LEU A 76 -8.61 -6.32 -25.28
CA LEU A 76 -8.74 -7.33 -26.35
C LEU A 76 -9.84 -8.35 -26.03
N ILE A 77 -9.88 -8.86 -24.79
CA ILE A 77 -10.93 -9.76 -24.30
C ILE A 77 -12.27 -9.04 -24.32
N ASP A 78 -12.35 -7.78 -23.91
CA ASP A 78 -13.57 -6.97 -23.92
C ASP A 78 -14.02 -6.61 -25.36
N THR A 79 -13.08 -6.49 -26.29
CA THR A 79 -13.36 -6.33 -27.73
C THR A 79 -13.86 -7.64 -28.35
N VAL A 80 -13.28 -8.78 -27.97
CA VAL A 80 -13.67 -10.12 -28.44
C VAL A 80 -14.98 -10.60 -27.79
N THR A 81 -15.23 -10.24 -26.53
CA THR A 81 -16.47 -10.54 -25.79
C THR A 81 -17.59 -9.52 -26.04
N LEU A 82 -17.38 -8.55 -26.95
CA LEU A 82 -18.33 -7.50 -27.33
C LEU A 82 -18.78 -6.59 -26.17
N ARG A 83 -18.07 -6.59 -25.03
CA ARG A 83 -18.30 -5.63 -23.93
C ARG A 83 -17.98 -4.19 -24.35
N SER A 84 -17.17 -4.00 -25.40
CA SER A 84 -16.94 -2.71 -26.08
C SER A 84 -18.19 -2.09 -26.72
N LEU A 85 -19.31 -2.83 -26.83
CA LEU A 85 -20.60 -2.31 -27.27
C LEU A 85 -21.50 -1.85 -26.11
N ASN A 86 -21.06 -2.03 -24.84
CA ASN A 86 -21.78 -1.52 -23.68
C ASN A 86 -21.51 -0.01 -23.51
N PRO A 87 -22.52 0.87 -23.68
CA PRO A 87 -22.33 2.32 -23.60
C PRO A 87 -21.78 2.77 -22.23
N ALA A 88 -22.15 2.07 -21.15
CA ALA A 88 -21.65 2.37 -19.81
C ALA A 88 -20.18 1.97 -19.61
N TYR A 89 -19.66 1.04 -20.40
CA TYR A 89 -18.24 0.66 -20.39
C TYR A 89 -17.42 1.66 -21.22
N VAL A 90 -17.87 1.97 -22.45
CA VAL A 90 -17.20 2.96 -23.31
C VAL A 90 -17.15 4.34 -22.65
N SER A 91 -18.24 4.78 -22.01
CA SER A 91 -18.27 6.04 -21.28
C SER A 91 -17.29 6.06 -20.10
N ARG A 92 -17.07 4.93 -19.42
CA ARG A 92 -16.11 4.83 -18.31
C ARG A 92 -14.66 4.84 -18.82
N LEU A 93 -14.39 4.18 -19.93
CA LEU A 93 -13.06 4.18 -20.55
C LEU A 93 -12.69 5.57 -21.10
N THR A 94 -13.63 6.27 -21.74
CA THR A 94 -13.38 7.63 -22.24
C THR A 94 -13.24 8.65 -21.11
N SER A 95 -14.07 8.59 -20.06
CA SER A 95 -13.91 9.46 -18.89
C SER A 95 -12.56 9.23 -18.22
N ALA A 96 -12.15 7.97 -18.07
CA ALA A 96 -10.86 7.57 -17.52
C ALA A 96 -9.66 8.17 -18.27
N VAL A 97 -9.68 8.15 -19.60
CA VAL A 97 -8.61 8.72 -20.44
C VAL A 97 -8.59 10.25 -20.32
N VAL A 98 -9.76 10.88 -20.29
CA VAL A 98 -9.89 12.34 -20.13
C VAL A 98 -9.39 12.78 -18.76
N GLU A 99 -9.81 12.12 -17.68
CA GLU A 99 -9.40 12.43 -16.31
C GLU A 99 -7.88 12.24 -16.13
N GLN A 100 -7.32 11.14 -16.66
CA GLN A 100 -5.87 10.92 -16.63
C GLN A 100 -5.12 12.03 -17.36
N SER A 101 -5.63 12.46 -18.53
CA SER A 101 -5.02 13.55 -19.31
C SER A 101 -5.08 14.89 -18.57
N GLN A 102 -6.17 15.17 -17.84
CA GLN A 102 -6.29 16.37 -17.01
C GLN A 102 -5.28 16.36 -15.85
N ASP A 103 -5.09 15.21 -15.19
CA ASP A 103 -4.09 15.05 -14.12
C ASP A 103 -2.66 15.25 -14.65
N THR A 104 -2.35 14.73 -15.84
CA THR A 104 -1.09 15.00 -16.54
C THR A 104 -0.89 16.50 -16.78
N LEU A 105 -1.88 17.17 -17.40
CA LEU A 105 -1.80 18.59 -17.72
C LEU A 105 -1.63 19.46 -16.47
N ARG A 106 -2.36 19.15 -15.38
CA ARG A 106 -2.22 19.82 -14.08
C ARG A 106 -0.81 19.68 -13.51
N THR A 107 -0.24 18.48 -13.56
CA THR A 107 1.12 18.20 -13.06
C THR A 107 2.18 18.98 -13.84
N PHE A 108 2.02 19.11 -15.16
CA PHE A 108 2.97 19.80 -16.03
C PHE A 108 2.62 21.28 -16.31
N SER A 109 1.59 21.82 -15.64
CA SER A 109 1.12 23.19 -15.87
C SER A 109 2.09 24.27 -15.38
N SER A 110 2.97 23.95 -14.42
CA SER A 110 3.94 24.90 -13.88
C SER A 110 5.27 24.23 -13.52
N THR A 111 6.36 24.99 -13.55
CA THR A 111 7.68 24.52 -13.10
C THR A 111 7.70 24.15 -11.61
N ALA A 112 6.88 24.83 -10.79
CA ALA A 112 6.76 24.53 -9.37
C ALA A 112 6.12 23.15 -9.15
N ASN A 113 5.04 22.83 -9.88
CA ASN A 113 4.34 21.54 -9.78
C ASN A 113 5.26 20.39 -10.19
N VAL A 114 6.01 20.56 -11.28
CA VAL A 114 6.99 19.55 -11.73
C VAL A 114 8.07 19.32 -10.67
N ARG A 115 8.62 20.39 -10.06
CA ARG A 115 9.62 20.27 -8.99
C ARG A 115 9.07 19.50 -7.80
N LEU A 116 7.84 19.80 -7.39
CA LEU A 116 7.17 19.11 -6.27
C LEU A 116 6.89 17.64 -6.61
N ALA A 117 6.45 17.32 -7.83
CA ALA A 117 6.26 15.94 -8.25
C ALA A 117 7.58 15.13 -8.23
N TRP A 118 8.70 15.74 -8.64
CA TRP A 118 10.02 15.11 -8.51
C TRP A 118 10.46 14.94 -7.05
N GLN A 119 10.09 15.87 -6.17
CA GLN A 119 10.36 15.75 -4.74
C GLN A 119 9.54 14.61 -4.10
N SER A 120 8.27 14.43 -4.49
CA SER A 120 7.46 13.28 -4.08
C SER A 120 8.08 11.96 -4.56
N LEU A 121 8.54 11.90 -5.81
CA LEU A 121 9.29 10.73 -6.30
C LEU A 121 10.54 10.43 -5.46
N LYS A 122 11.31 11.47 -5.12
CA LYS A 122 12.49 11.34 -4.28
C LYS A 122 12.14 10.78 -2.90
N ASN A 123 11.05 11.25 -2.29
CA ASN A 123 10.55 10.74 -1.01
C ASN A 123 10.19 9.25 -1.11
N ASN A 124 9.48 8.85 -2.16
CA ASN A 124 9.12 7.45 -2.39
C ASN A 124 10.37 6.56 -2.54
N TYR A 125 11.37 7.04 -3.27
CA TYR A 125 12.63 6.33 -3.44
C TYR A 125 13.44 6.22 -2.14
N GLU A 126 13.43 7.26 -1.30
CA GLU A 126 14.06 7.25 0.02
C GLU A 126 13.42 6.19 0.94
N VAL A 127 12.08 6.14 0.98
CA VAL A 127 11.33 5.13 1.73
C VAL A 127 11.62 3.72 1.21
N PHE A 128 11.60 3.52 -0.11
CA PHE A 128 11.89 2.23 -0.72
C PHE A 128 13.30 1.74 -0.37
N ASN A 129 14.30 2.61 -0.44
CA ASN A 129 15.67 2.29 -0.05
C ASN A 129 15.80 1.98 1.44
N LEU A 130 15.10 2.73 2.31
CA LEU A 130 15.11 2.51 3.75
C LEU A 130 14.60 1.11 4.09
N VAL A 131 13.42 0.75 3.57
CA VAL A 131 12.80 -0.57 3.79
C VAL A 131 13.69 -1.69 3.24
N LYS A 132 14.21 -1.53 2.01
CA LYS A 132 15.07 -2.55 1.38
C LYS A 132 16.34 -2.83 2.16
N HIS A 133 16.94 -1.80 2.77
CA HIS A 133 18.24 -1.90 3.43
C HIS A 133 18.13 -2.00 4.95
N ILE A 134 16.94 -2.20 5.51
CA ILE A 134 16.72 -2.09 6.94
C ILE A 134 17.53 -3.11 7.76
N SER A 135 17.64 -4.36 7.29
CA SER A 135 18.47 -5.37 7.97
C SER A 135 19.94 -4.96 8.07
N SER A 136 20.46 -4.27 7.06
CA SER A 136 21.83 -3.76 7.03
C SER A 136 21.99 -2.55 7.95
N LEU A 137 21.02 -1.64 7.92
CA LEU A 137 20.99 -0.43 8.77
C LEU A 137 20.93 -0.77 10.26
N LEU A 138 20.08 -1.74 10.63
CA LEU A 138 19.93 -2.26 12.00
C LEU A 138 20.98 -3.32 12.34
N LYS A 139 21.96 -3.57 11.46
CA LYS A 139 23.04 -4.55 11.67
C LYS A 139 22.53 -5.89 12.18
N VAL A 140 21.38 -6.34 11.64
CA VAL A 140 20.74 -7.58 12.06
C VAL A 140 21.74 -8.72 11.86
N PRO A 141 22.04 -9.50 12.91
CA PRO A 141 23.03 -10.56 12.80
C PRO A 141 22.60 -11.59 11.75
N PRO A 142 23.51 -12.03 10.87
CA PRO A 142 23.17 -13.01 9.86
C PRO A 142 22.87 -14.38 10.49
N GLY A 143 21.85 -15.07 9.96
CA GLY A 143 21.57 -16.48 10.29
C GLY A 143 20.67 -16.71 11.51
N GLU A 144 20.81 -17.88 12.14
CA GLU A 144 19.90 -18.40 13.17
C GLU A 144 20.09 -17.82 14.58
N GLN A 145 20.89 -16.76 14.74
CA GLN A 145 21.12 -16.15 16.04
C GLN A 145 19.80 -15.63 16.65
N GLN A 146 19.74 -15.62 17.99
CA GLN A 146 18.61 -15.03 18.68
C GLN A 146 18.71 -13.51 18.54
N LEU A 147 17.64 -12.89 18.04
CA LEU A 147 17.59 -11.43 17.89
C LEU A 147 17.41 -10.80 19.28
N ASP A 148 18.28 -9.85 19.60
CA ASP A 148 18.09 -8.94 20.73
C ASP A 148 17.10 -7.85 20.31
N LEU A 149 15.81 -8.14 20.51
CA LEU A 149 14.74 -7.29 20.03
C LEU A 149 14.77 -5.89 20.67
N GLY A 150 15.11 -5.80 21.97
CA GLY A 150 15.18 -4.52 22.67
C GLY A 150 16.26 -3.62 22.06
N LYS A 151 17.46 -4.18 21.86
CA LYS A 151 18.57 -3.45 21.22
C LYS A 151 18.22 -3.03 19.78
N LEU A 152 17.62 -3.90 18.99
CA LEU A 152 17.27 -3.59 17.59
C LEU A 152 16.18 -2.50 17.51
N ILE A 153 15.24 -2.46 18.45
CA ILE A 153 14.26 -1.38 18.55
C ILE A 153 14.95 -0.06 18.91
N GLU A 154 15.88 -0.06 19.87
CA GLU A 154 16.68 1.12 20.19
C GLU A 154 17.48 1.62 18.99
N GLU A 155 18.12 0.72 18.24
CA GLU A 155 18.85 1.05 17.01
C GLU A 155 17.92 1.62 15.92
N ALA A 156 16.69 1.09 15.79
CA ALA A 156 15.69 1.63 14.86
C ALA A 156 15.31 3.08 15.21
N TYR A 157 15.06 3.39 16.49
CA TYR A 157 14.79 4.76 16.92
C TYR A 157 16.01 5.68 16.82
N ALA A 158 17.23 5.15 16.92
CA ALA A 158 18.46 5.92 16.77
C ALA A 158 18.68 6.45 15.33
N LEU A 159 17.96 5.92 14.33
CA LEU A 159 17.99 6.44 12.96
C LEU A 159 17.33 7.84 12.84
N GLY A 160 16.47 8.20 13.80
CA GLY A 160 15.80 9.50 13.90
C GLY A 160 14.30 9.44 13.63
N ALA A 161 13.63 10.57 13.90
CA ALA A 161 12.16 10.68 13.94
C ALA A 161 11.45 10.40 12.61
N TYR A 162 12.12 10.55 11.47
CA TYR A 162 11.53 10.17 10.19
C TYR A 162 11.74 8.68 9.91
N PRO A 163 12.94 8.10 9.88
CA PRO A 163 13.08 6.69 9.50
C PRO A 163 12.52 5.66 10.49
N ASP A 164 12.22 6.03 11.73
CA ASP A 164 11.86 5.07 12.80
C ASP A 164 10.60 4.23 12.50
N LEU A 165 9.53 4.80 11.96
CA LEU A 165 8.30 4.06 11.60
C LEU A 165 8.60 2.90 10.65
N TRP A 166 9.33 3.16 9.58
CA TRP A 166 9.70 2.18 8.55
C TRP A 166 10.73 1.19 9.09
N ALA A 167 11.62 1.66 9.96
CA ALA A 167 12.63 0.82 10.59
C ALA A 167 12.02 -0.21 11.56
N VAL A 168 11.07 0.23 12.38
CA VAL A 168 10.35 -0.62 13.32
C VAL A 168 9.42 -1.60 12.57
N GLU A 169 8.78 -1.16 11.49
CA GLU A 169 8.02 -2.08 10.61
C GLU A 169 8.91 -3.16 10.01
N GLY A 170 10.03 -2.75 9.42
CA GLY A 170 11.02 -3.68 8.85
C GLY A 170 11.57 -4.65 9.89
N LEU A 171 11.78 -4.20 11.13
CA LEU A 171 12.19 -5.07 12.23
C LEU A 171 11.11 -6.11 12.57
N GLY A 172 9.83 -5.71 12.62
CA GLY A 172 8.72 -6.63 12.81
C GLY A 172 8.67 -7.72 11.72
N HIS A 173 8.89 -7.31 10.47
CA HIS A 173 8.97 -8.24 9.33
C HIS A 173 10.11 -9.25 9.48
N ILE A 174 11.33 -8.78 9.75
CA ILE A 174 12.51 -9.63 9.98
C ILE A 174 12.27 -10.60 11.15
N TYR A 175 11.63 -10.10 12.21
CA TYR A 175 11.33 -10.87 13.40
C TYR A 175 10.37 -12.03 13.06
N ALA A 176 9.27 -11.77 12.35
CA ALA A 176 8.36 -12.83 11.87
C ALA A 176 9.09 -13.88 11.00
N LEU A 177 9.90 -13.44 10.04
CA LEU A 177 10.65 -14.35 9.17
C LEU A 177 11.66 -15.21 9.93
N THR A 178 12.21 -14.71 11.04
CA THR A 178 13.14 -15.49 11.87
C THR A 178 12.44 -16.69 12.52
N PHE A 179 11.19 -16.55 12.96
CA PHE A 179 10.42 -17.68 13.48
C PHE A 179 10.02 -18.65 12.38
N TRP A 180 9.59 -18.11 11.23
CA TRP A 180 9.21 -18.88 10.06
C TRP A 180 10.36 -19.80 9.59
N ASN A 181 11.55 -19.23 9.38
CA ASN A 181 12.71 -19.95 8.87
C ASN A 181 13.26 -21.00 9.84
N LYS A 182 13.03 -20.83 11.15
CA LYS A 182 13.45 -21.80 12.17
C LYS A 182 12.47 -22.97 12.32
N GLY A 183 11.35 -22.99 11.59
CA GLY A 183 10.32 -24.02 11.69
C GLY A 183 9.71 -24.14 13.10
N ARG A 184 9.78 -23.07 13.90
CA ARG A 184 9.24 -23.04 15.26
C ARG A 184 7.74 -22.71 15.19
N PRO A 185 6.94 -23.19 16.16
CA PRO A 185 5.57 -22.71 16.30
C PRO A 185 5.54 -21.17 16.44
N ILE A 186 4.80 -20.51 15.55
CA ILE A 186 4.67 -19.05 15.54
C ILE A 186 3.47 -18.67 16.41
N ARG A 187 3.70 -18.59 17.71
CA ARG A 187 2.64 -18.27 18.67
C ARG A 187 3.13 -17.31 19.75
N GLY A 188 2.34 -16.26 19.96
CA GLY A 188 2.60 -15.21 20.91
C GLY A 188 3.94 -14.50 20.76
N ILE A 189 4.44 -14.34 19.53
CA ILE A 189 5.75 -13.74 19.29
C ILE A 189 5.81 -12.25 19.68
N LEU A 190 4.68 -11.53 19.75
CA LEU A 190 4.58 -10.19 20.36
C LEU A 190 3.66 -10.14 21.59
N THR A 191 2.76 -11.12 21.81
CA THR A 191 1.90 -11.15 23.02
C THR A 191 2.62 -11.59 24.27
N ASN A 192 3.58 -12.52 24.17
CA ASN A 192 4.30 -13.09 25.32
C ASN A 192 5.67 -12.44 25.56
N VAL A 193 6.00 -11.34 24.86
CA VAL A 193 7.29 -10.67 25.01
C VAL A 193 7.28 -9.78 26.25
N ASN A 194 8.40 -9.76 26.98
CA ASN A 194 8.59 -8.83 28.09
C ASN A 194 8.29 -7.38 27.62
N PRO A 195 7.31 -6.69 28.23
CA PRO A 195 6.97 -5.30 27.89
C PRO A 195 8.15 -4.33 27.99
N GLU A 196 9.14 -4.63 28.84
CA GLU A 196 10.37 -3.82 28.96
C GLU A 196 11.26 -3.90 27.71
N LEU A 197 11.17 -4.99 26.93
CA LEU A 197 11.94 -5.19 25.70
C LEU A 197 11.25 -4.62 24.46
N VAL A 198 9.93 -4.44 24.51
CA VAL A 198 9.13 -3.95 23.38
C VAL A 198 8.30 -2.77 23.87
N PRO A 199 8.83 -1.54 23.77
CA PRO A 199 8.15 -0.35 24.25
C PRO A 199 6.81 -0.17 23.53
N ALA A 200 5.81 0.38 24.23
CA ALA A 200 4.46 0.54 23.68
C ALA A 200 4.45 1.30 22.34
N LYS A 201 5.30 2.33 22.21
CA LYS A 201 5.43 3.12 20.98
C LYS A 201 5.90 2.33 19.76
N SER A 202 6.58 1.18 19.93
CA SER A 202 6.97 0.37 18.77
C SER A 202 5.87 -0.58 18.30
N LEU A 203 4.83 -0.79 19.11
CA LEU A 203 3.87 -1.88 18.87
C LEU A 203 3.13 -1.71 17.56
N THR A 204 2.63 -0.53 17.23
CA THR A 204 1.85 -0.31 16.01
C THR A 204 2.59 -0.80 14.75
N MET A 205 3.85 -0.40 14.56
CA MET A 205 4.63 -0.85 13.39
C MET A 205 5.25 -2.22 13.54
N MET A 206 5.57 -2.67 14.75
CA MET A 206 5.98 -4.06 14.95
C MET A 206 4.88 -5.03 14.49
N HIS A 207 3.60 -4.71 14.77
CA HIS A 207 2.45 -5.50 14.33
C HIS A 207 2.26 -5.45 12.82
N ALA A 208 2.34 -4.26 12.21
CA ALA A 208 2.36 -4.14 10.75
C ALA A 208 3.47 -5.00 10.13
N GLY A 209 4.67 -4.94 10.69
CA GLY A 209 5.81 -5.74 10.25
C GLY A 209 5.58 -7.25 10.31
N ILE A 210 5.10 -7.79 11.43
CA ILE A 210 4.83 -9.24 11.52
C ILE A 210 3.71 -9.66 10.56
N GLY A 211 2.69 -8.81 10.38
CA GLY A 211 1.62 -9.04 9.41
C GLY A 211 2.15 -9.12 7.99
N LEU A 212 3.07 -8.22 7.62
CA LEU A 212 3.78 -8.25 6.34
C LEU A 212 4.55 -9.56 6.16
N GLY A 213 5.23 -10.02 7.21
CA GLY A 213 5.99 -11.28 7.19
C GLY A 213 5.08 -12.49 6.96
N PHE A 214 3.96 -12.58 7.69
CA PHE A 214 3.01 -13.68 7.55
C PHE A 214 2.33 -13.68 6.18
N ALA A 215 1.80 -12.53 5.74
CA ALA A 215 1.15 -12.40 4.45
C ALA A 215 2.11 -12.74 3.31
N GLN A 216 3.37 -12.26 3.35
CA GLN A 216 4.34 -12.58 2.30
C GLN A 216 4.61 -14.10 2.21
N GLN A 217 4.79 -14.78 3.34
CA GLN A 217 5.07 -16.22 3.31
C GLN A 217 3.85 -17.03 2.84
N LEU A 218 2.66 -16.70 3.35
CA LEU A 218 1.44 -17.43 3.04
C LEU A 218 0.94 -17.18 1.62
N MET A 219 0.89 -15.92 1.16
CA MET A 219 0.43 -15.59 -0.19
C MET A 219 1.34 -16.16 -1.27
N ASN A 220 2.62 -16.39 -0.96
CA ASN A 220 3.53 -17.06 -1.89
C ASN A 220 3.19 -18.53 -2.16
N THR A 221 2.33 -19.16 -1.35
CA THR A 221 1.97 -20.58 -1.48
C THR A 221 0.73 -20.83 -2.33
N ILE A 222 -0.02 -19.78 -2.69
CA ILE A 222 -1.31 -19.88 -3.38
C ILE A 222 -1.35 -19.08 -4.67
N THR A 223 -2.23 -19.52 -5.58
CA THR A 223 -2.49 -18.88 -6.87
C THR A 223 -4.00 -18.84 -7.10
N PRO A 224 -4.52 -18.00 -8.03
CA PRO A 224 -5.96 -17.95 -8.33
C PRO A 224 -6.53 -19.28 -8.84
N PHE A 225 -5.65 -20.20 -9.24
CA PHE A 225 -6.04 -21.49 -9.81
C PHE A 225 -6.06 -22.61 -8.78
N ARG A 226 -5.71 -22.34 -7.52
CA ARG A 226 -5.81 -23.33 -6.44
C ARG A 226 -7.28 -23.62 -6.09
N PRO A 227 -7.59 -24.83 -5.56
CA PRO A 227 -8.92 -25.12 -5.06
C PRO A 227 -9.35 -24.09 -4.00
N PRO A 228 -10.62 -23.63 -4.01
CA PRO A 228 -11.11 -22.64 -3.04
C PRO A 228 -10.86 -23.01 -1.57
N GLY A 229 -10.90 -24.31 -1.23
CA GLY A 229 -10.60 -24.79 0.11
C GLY A 229 -9.13 -24.61 0.53
N GLU A 230 -8.18 -24.72 -0.40
CA GLU A 230 -6.76 -24.46 -0.13
C GLU A 230 -6.51 -22.96 0.11
N ILE A 231 -7.10 -22.10 -0.73
CA ILE A 231 -7.00 -20.65 -0.57
C ILE A 231 -7.61 -20.22 0.77
N ARG A 232 -8.82 -20.70 1.08
CA ARG A 232 -9.46 -20.44 2.37
C ARG A 232 -8.61 -20.93 3.55
N GLY A 233 -7.97 -22.10 3.42
CA GLY A 233 -7.06 -22.63 4.45
C GLY A 233 -5.89 -21.69 4.74
N VAL A 234 -5.24 -21.18 3.71
CA VAL A 234 -4.11 -20.23 3.83
C VAL A 234 -4.55 -18.89 4.41
N LEU A 235 -5.71 -18.37 4.01
CA LEU A 235 -6.25 -17.13 4.57
C LEU A 235 -6.68 -17.30 6.03
N HIS A 236 -7.23 -18.45 6.40
CA HIS A 236 -7.54 -18.77 7.79
C HIS A 236 -6.27 -18.86 8.64
N GLU A 237 -5.19 -19.46 8.10
CA GLU A 237 -3.89 -19.49 8.76
C GLU A 237 -3.33 -18.08 8.97
N PHE A 238 -3.44 -17.19 7.97
CA PHE A 238 -3.05 -15.78 8.14
C PHE A 238 -3.79 -15.10 9.29
N VAL A 239 -5.13 -15.21 9.32
CA VAL A 239 -5.94 -14.62 10.40
C VAL A 239 -5.55 -15.19 11.77
N THR A 240 -5.37 -16.51 11.84
CA THR A 240 -4.95 -17.20 13.07
C THR A 240 -3.58 -16.69 13.55
N LEU A 241 -2.61 -16.54 12.64
CA LEU A 241 -1.30 -16.03 12.98
C LEU A 241 -1.37 -14.58 13.50
N VAL A 242 -2.20 -13.73 12.90
CA VAL A 242 -2.40 -12.36 13.38
C VAL A 242 -3.00 -12.38 14.79
N ASP A 243 -4.09 -13.11 15.02
CA ASP A 243 -4.77 -13.19 16.31
C ASP A 243 -3.88 -13.75 17.42
N GLU A 244 -3.11 -14.81 17.14
CA GLU A 244 -2.28 -15.47 18.14
C GLU A 244 -1.00 -14.70 18.48
N ASN A 245 -0.57 -13.79 17.61
CA ASN A 245 0.72 -13.12 17.74
C ASN A 245 0.62 -11.62 17.99
N SER A 246 -0.57 -11.02 17.82
CA SER A 246 -0.78 -9.59 18.01
C SER A 246 -1.29 -9.26 19.41
N ARG A 247 -0.76 -8.20 20.02
CA ARG A 247 -1.30 -7.63 21.26
C ARG A 247 -2.65 -7.00 20.97
N ARG A 248 -3.55 -7.09 21.97
CA ARG A 248 -4.86 -6.46 21.92
C ARG A 248 -4.77 -5.01 21.51
N GLY A 249 -5.56 -4.63 20.51
CA GLY A 249 -5.63 -3.27 20.02
C GLY A 249 -4.60 -2.90 18.96
N TYR A 250 -3.85 -3.86 18.42
CA TYR A 250 -2.86 -3.64 17.35
C TYR A 250 -3.04 -4.58 16.16
N GLU A 251 -4.00 -5.51 16.23
CA GLU A 251 -4.27 -6.53 15.22
C GLU A 251 -4.58 -5.91 13.85
N GLY A 252 -5.29 -4.77 13.83
CA GLY A 252 -5.63 -4.05 12.59
C GLY A 252 -4.42 -3.67 11.74
N ALA A 253 -3.29 -3.29 12.38
CA ALA A 253 -2.05 -2.99 11.68
C ALA A 253 -1.47 -4.23 10.97
N ALA A 254 -1.57 -5.40 11.62
CA ALA A 254 -1.12 -6.66 11.05
C ALA A 254 -2.07 -7.15 9.94
N TYR A 255 -3.39 -7.04 10.15
CA TYR A 255 -4.41 -7.43 9.17
C TYR A 255 -4.29 -6.66 7.85
N GLU A 256 -4.05 -5.35 7.92
CA GLU A 256 -3.91 -4.48 6.76
C GLU A 256 -2.79 -4.96 5.81
N SER A 257 -1.75 -5.57 6.36
CA SER A 257 -0.61 -6.05 5.59
C SER A 257 -0.98 -7.13 4.55
N LEU A 258 -2.07 -7.88 4.77
CA LEU A 258 -2.59 -8.81 3.76
C LEU A 258 -2.99 -8.08 2.47
N GLY A 259 -3.68 -6.95 2.61
CA GLY A 259 -4.09 -6.12 1.47
C GLY A 259 -2.90 -5.52 0.75
N LEU A 260 -1.94 -4.99 1.52
CA LEU A 260 -0.71 -4.43 0.97
C LEU A 260 0.04 -5.49 0.15
N VAL A 261 0.27 -6.67 0.74
CA VAL A 261 0.99 -7.78 0.11
C VAL A 261 0.28 -8.27 -1.13
N THR A 262 -1.02 -8.50 -1.02
CA THR A 262 -1.82 -9.05 -2.11
C THR A 262 -1.78 -8.11 -3.30
N ARG A 263 -1.97 -6.79 -3.10
CA ARG A 263 -1.96 -5.86 -4.24
C ARG A 263 -0.57 -5.65 -4.83
N MET A 264 0.47 -5.64 -4.01
CA MET A 264 1.84 -5.36 -4.43
C MET A 264 2.50 -6.53 -5.17
N TRP A 265 2.31 -7.76 -4.71
CA TRP A 265 3.00 -8.94 -5.24
C TRP A 265 2.06 -9.97 -5.88
N HIS A 266 0.76 -9.92 -5.57
CA HIS A 266 -0.21 -10.89 -6.07
C HIS A 266 -1.49 -10.23 -6.63
N PRO A 267 -1.41 -9.24 -7.54
CA PRO A 267 -2.55 -8.41 -7.93
C PRO A 267 -3.76 -9.20 -8.47
N GLN A 268 -3.52 -10.34 -9.11
CA GLN A 268 -4.56 -11.30 -9.55
C GLN A 268 -5.34 -11.96 -8.41
N MET A 269 -4.80 -11.96 -7.19
CA MET A 269 -5.45 -12.51 -6.00
C MET A 269 -6.36 -11.50 -5.32
N VAL A 270 -6.35 -10.21 -5.71
CA VAL A 270 -7.04 -9.14 -4.96
C VAL A 270 -8.54 -9.45 -4.76
N GLY A 271 -9.25 -9.75 -5.84
CA GLY A 271 -10.68 -10.11 -5.77
C GLY A 271 -10.93 -11.49 -5.16
N VAL A 272 -10.00 -12.44 -5.34
CA VAL A 272 -10.14 -13.82 -4.81
C VAL A 272 -10.03 -13.82 -3.28
N VAL A 273 -9.10 -13.02 -2.73
CA VAL A 273 -8.94 -12.84 -1.28
C VAL A 273 -10.17 -12.14 -0.71
N ASP A 274 -10.69 -11.09 -1.38
CA ASP A 274 -11.90 -10.39 -0.94
C ASP A 274 -13.10 -11.33 -0.82
N GLU A 275 -13.37 -12.13 -1.85
CA GLU A 275 -14.48 -13.10 -1.89
C GLU A 275 -14.40 -14.07 -0.70
N HIS A 276 -13.20 -14.60 -0.41
CA HIS A 276 -13.03 -15.52 0.71
C HIS A 276 -13.12 -14.81 2.08
N LEU A 277 -12.54 -13.62 2.24
CA LEU A 277 -12.63 -12.87 3.49
C LEU A 277 -14.07 -12.49 3.82
N GLN A 278 -14.88 -12.13 2.82
CA GLN A 278 -16.30 -11.83 2.98
C GLN A 278 -17.07 -12.99 3.61
N ASP A 279 -16.70 -14.24 3.28
CA ASP A 279 -17.37 -15.44 3.80
C ASP A 279 -17.02 -15.77 5.25
N PHE A 280 -15.73 -15.76 5.62
CA PHE A 280 -15.29 -16.34 6.90
C PHE A 280 -14.68 -15.34 7.89
N ALA A 281 -14.16 -14.21 7.42
CA ALA A 281 -13.53 -13.18 8.26
C ALA A 281 -13.95 -11.76 7.82
N PRO A 282 -15.26 -11.44 7.82
CA PRO A 282 -15.76 -10.16 7.33
C PRO A 282 -15.20 -8.95 8.10
N HIS A 283 -14.81 -9.15 9.37
CA HIS A 283 -14.17 -8.12 10.20
C HIS A 283 -12.76 -7.73 9.72
N VAL A 284 -12.08 -8.57 8.93
CA VAL A 284 -10.74 -8.29 8.36
C VAL A 284 -10.85 -7.49 7.05
N ARG A 285 -12.01 -7.53 6.38
CA ARG A 285 -12.21 -7.00 5.03
C ARG A 285 -11.91 -5.50 4.91
N GLY A 286 -12.24 -4.70 5.93
CA GLY A 286 -11.93 -3.27 5.95
C GLY A 286 -10.43 -3.00 5.92
N TYR A 287 -9.70 -3.64 6.84
CA TYR A 287 -8.23 -3.60 6.91
C TYR A 287 -7.58 -4.04 5.59
N TYR A 288 -8.09 -5.12 5.01
CA TYR A 288 -7.62 -5.61 3.73
C TYR A 288 -7.71 -4.55 2.62
N TRP A 289 -8.88 -3.93 2.42
CA TRP A 289 -9.03 -2.90 1.38
C TRP A 289 -8.25 -1.62 1.69
N HIS A 290 -8.05 -1.29 2.97
CA HIS A 290 -7.17 -0.19 3.36
C HIS A 290 -5.72 -0.47 2.91
N GLY A 291 -5.22 -1.68 3.16
CA GLY A 291 -3.91 -2.11 2.70
C GLY A 291 -3.77 -2.13 1.17
N VAL A 292 -4.81 -2.56 0.44
CA VAL A 292 -4.84 -2.50 -1.03
C VAL A 292 -4.71 -1.04 -1.51
N GLY A 293 -5.44 -0.11 -0.89
CA GLY A 293 -5.33 1.32 -1.19
C GLY A 293 -3.93 1.86 -0.92
N ARG A 294 -3.35 1.51 0.23
CA ARG A 294 -1.98 1.89 0.59
C ARG A 294 -0.95 1.39 -0.42
N ALA A 295 -1.12 0.17 -0.94
CA ALA A 295 -0.21 -0.40 -1.94
C ALA A 295 -0.15 0.45 -3.22
N HIS A 296 -1.26 1.07 -3.63
CA HIS A 296 -1.29 1.93 -4.82
C HIS A 296 -0.34 3.12 -4.72
N TYR A 297 -0.06 3.63 -3.52
CA TYR A 297 0.93 4.69 -3.38
C TYR A 297 2.35 4.21 -3.75
N PHE A 298 2.65 2.94 -3.46
CA PHE A 298 3.98 2.36 -3.56
C PHE A 298 4.25 1.61 -4.87
N LEU A 299 3.26 1.46 -5.77
CA LEU A 299 3.50 0.82 -7.06
C LEU A 299 4.37 1.74 -7.95
N PRO A 300 5.51 1.26 -8.49
CA PRO A 300 6.41 2.06 -9.32
C PRO A 300 5.75 2.69 -10.55
N LEU A 301 4.66 2.11 -11.05
CA LEU A 301 3.91 2.66 -12.19
C LEU A 301 3.27 4.03 -11.88
N PHE A 302 3.00 4.35 -10.61
CA PHE A 302 2.47 5.64 -10.16
C PHE A 302 3.55 6.63 -9.73
N PHE A 303 4.82 6.22 -9.72
CA PHE A 303 5.93 7.10 -9.36
C PHE A 303 6.24 8.13 -10.44
N VAL A 304 5.89 7.85 -11.69
CA VAL A 304 6.18 8.74 -12.81
C VAL A 304 5.17 9.89 -12.82
N PRO A 305 5.60 11.14 -12.59
CA PRO A 305 4.69 12.29 -12.52
C PRO A 305 3.80 12.41 -13.75
N GLY A 306 2.48 12.49 -13.50
CA GLY A 306 1.48 12.71 -14.54
C GLY A 306 1.29 11.54 -15.51
N LEU A 307 1.95 10.38 -15.34
CA LEU A 307 1.75 9.23 -16.22
C LEU A 307 0.46 8.48 -15.88
N LEU A 308 0.30 8.11 -14.60
CA LEU A 308 -0.86 7.41 -14.06
C LEU A 308 -1.21 8.00 -12.70
N SER A 309 -2.50 8.06 -12.38
CA SER A 309 -3.02 8.57 -11.11
C SER A 309 -3.46 7.40 -10.22
N PRO A 310 -2.84 7.18 -9.04
CA PRO A 310 -3.28 6.12 -8.14
C PRO A 310 -4.71 6.35 -7.64
N TRP A 311 -5.15 7.61 -7.56
CA TRP A 311 -6.51 7.99 -7.18
C TRP A 311 -7.57 7.56 -8.19
N LEU A 312 -7.23 7.58 -9.49
CA LEU A 312 -8.11 7.02 -10.53
C LEU A 312 -8.07 5.49 -10.55
N ALA A 313 -6.95 4.88 -10.18
CA ALA A 313 -6.82 3.43 -10.16
C ALA A 313 -7.69 2.80 -9.06
N ILE A 314 -7.71 3.38 -7.86
CA ILE A 314 -8.50 2.82 -6.75
C ILE A 314 -10.02 2.85 -7.03
N GLU A 315 -10.52 3.87 -7.75
CA GLU A 315 -11.93 3.95 -8.15
C GLU A 315 -12.33 2.86 -9.16
N ARG A 316 -11.36 2.29 -9.88
CA ARG A 316 -11.60 1.21 -10.86
C ARG A 316 -11.47 -0.17 -10.23
N GLU A 317 -10.60 -0.31 -9.24
CA GLU A 317 -10.32 -1.60 -8.60
C GLU A 317 -11.27 -1.91 -7.45
N ALA A 318 -11.81 -0.89 -6.77
CA ALA A 318 -12.76 -1.10 -5.67
C ALA A 318 -14.04 -1.83 -6.14
N PRO A 319 -14.41 -2.97 -5.51
CA PRO A 319 -15.62 -3.72 -5.89
C PRO A 319 -16.92 -3.08 -5.40
N ASP A 320 -16.86 -2.28 -4.33
CA ASP A 320 -18.00 -1.61 -3.71
C ASP A 320 -17.58 -0.29 -3.04
N GLU A 321 -18.57 0.48 -2.56
CA GLU A 321 -18.35 1.80 -1.95
C GLU A 321 -17.52 1.74 -0.67
N LEU A 322 -17.70 0.71 0.16
CA LEU A 322 -16.96 0.58 1.41
C LEU A 322 -15.50 0.22 1.15
N ALA A 323 -15.23 -0.64 0.16
CA ALA A 323 -13.88 -0.92 -0.31
C ALA A 323 -13.23 0.36 -0.87
N LEU A 324 -13.96 1.17 -1.65
CA LEU A 324 -13.45 2.45 -2.16
C LEU A 324 -13.07 3.41 -1.03
N LEU A 325 -13.89 3.51 0.02
CA LEU A 325 -13.61 4.36 1.18
C LEU A 325 -12.35 3.89 1.92
N ASN A 326 -12.21 2.58 2.15
CA ASN A 326 -11.00 1.99 2.74
C ASN A 326 -9.76 2.22 1.87
N MET A 327 -9.86 2.00 0.56
CA MET A 327 -8.74 2.22 -0.36
C MET A 327 -8.33 3.68 -0.42
N THR A 328 -9.30 4.60 -0.41
CA THR A 328 -9.05 6.05 -0.36
C THR A 328 -8.32 6.43 0.93
N ALA A 329 -8.74 5.88 2.07
CA ALA A 329 -8.06 6.08 3.34
C ALA A 329 -6.62 5.54 3.32
N GLY A 330 -6.40 4.33 2.81
CA GLY A 330 -5.05 3.76 2.69
C GLY A 330 -4.14 4.56 1.76
N LEU A 331 -4.66 5.07 0.65
CA LEU A 331 -3.90 5.90 -0.28
C LEU A 331 -3.58 7.28 0.33
N ALA A 332 -4.53 7.90 1.04
CA ALA A 332 -4.32 9.16 1.76
C ALA A 332 -3.30 9.02 2.89
N TRP A 333 -3.36 7.91 3.64
CA TRP A 333 -2.39 7.57 4.67
C TRP A 333 -0.96 7.61 4.12
N ALA A 334 -0.69 6.93 3.00
CA ALA A 334 0.66 6.87 2.43
C ALA A 334 1.08 8.20 1.83
N THR A 335 0.15 8.89 1.16
CA THR A 335 0.38 10.22 0.60
C THR A 335 0.81 11.22 1.68
N ALA A 336 0.22 11.16 2.87
CA ALA A 336 0.54 12.07 3.95
C ALA A 336 1.87 11.74 4.63
N ILE A 337 2.07 10.52 5.14
CA ILE A 337 3.24 10.21 5.97
C ILE A 337 4.56 10.21 5.20
N VAL A 338 4.55 9.76 3.93
CA VAL A 338 5.76 9.78 3.08
C VAL A 338 6.19 11.23 2.80
N ASN A 339 5.25 12.17 2.75
CA ASN A 339 5.49 13.56 2.40
C ASN A 339 5.42 14.53 3.59
N VAL A 340 5.28 14.04 4.82
CA VAL A 340 5.04 14.86 6.03
C VAL A 340 6.14 15.90 6.28
N ARG A 341 7.37 15.63 5.83
CA ARG A 341 8.52 16.54 5.95
C ARG A 341 8.43 17.77 5.05
N GLN A 342 7.59 17.75 4.02
CA GLN A 342 7.40 18.85 3.06
C GLN A 342 5.90 19.10 2.85
N PRO A 343 5.24 19.84 3.77
CA PRO A 343 3.81 20.15 3.68
C PRO A 343 3.39 20.77 2.34
N GLU A 344 4.30 21.44 1.63
CA GLU A 344 4.09 22.00 0.29
C GLU A 344 3.66 20.94 -0.73
N LEU A 345 4.06 19.67 -0.55
CA LEU A 345 3.61 18.57 -1.41
C LEU A 345 2.13 18.28 -1.22
N MET A 346 1.67 18.26 0.03
CA MET A 346 0.25 18.10 0.34
C MET A 346 -0.54 19.34 -0.07
N GLU A 347 -0.01 20.55 0.11
CA GLU A 347 -0.66 21.77 -0.38
C GLU A 347 -0.87 21.71 -1.90
N ASN A 348 0.17 21.33 -2.65
CA ASN A 348 0.05 21.16 -4.09
C ASN A 348 -0.96 20.07 -4.44
N PHE A 349 -0.97 18.94 -3.72
CA PHE A 349 -1.99 17.91 -3.91
C PHE A 349 -3.41 18.46 -3.70
N ILE A 350 -3.67 19.17 -2.60
CA ILE A 350 -4.96 19.80 -2.30
C ILE A 350 -5.32 20.84 -3.36
N SER A 351 -4.36 21.59 -3.89
CA SER A 351 -4.61 22.56 -4.95
C SER A 351 -5.16 21.91 -6.23
N LEU A 352 -4.67 20.72 -6.56
CA LEU A 352 -5.01 19.98 -7.78
C LEU A 352 -6.22 19.04 -7.60
N HIS A 353 -6.37 18.45 -6.43
CA HIS A 353 -7.31 17.35 -6.17
C HIS A 353 -8.25 17.58 -4.98
N GLY A 354 -8.10 18.66 -4.22
CA GLY A 354 -8.85 18.92 -2.98
C GLY A 354 -10.36 18.83 -3.14
N GLU A 355 -10.93 19.41 -4.21
CA GLU A 355 -12.36 19.35 -4.55
C GLU A 355 -12.90 17.95 -4.84
N ARG A 356 -12.02 17.06 -5.31
CA ARG A 356 -12.38 15.67 -5.58
C ARG A 356 -12.34 14.88 -4.29
N VAL A 357 -11.27 15.03 -3.51
CA VAL A 357 -11.09 14.27 -2.28
C VAL A 357 -12.00 14.76 -1.14
N SER A 358 -12.45 16.01 -1.16
CA SER A 358 -13.45 16.52 -0.20
C SER A 358 -14.81 15.83 -0.31
N ARG A 359 -15.12 15.22 -1.46
CA ARG A 359 -16.39 14.50 -1.68
C ARG A 359 -16.42 13.13 -1.02
N THR A 360 -15.28 12.63 -0.54
CA THR A 360 -15.15 11.32 0.09
C THR A 360 -14.53 11.47 1.48
N PRO A 361 -15.20 11.01 2.55
CA PRO A 361 -14.63 11.05 3.89
C PRO A 361 -13.41 10.13 4.04
N GLY A 362 -13.15 9.22 3.09
CA GLY A 362 -12.00 8.32 3.11
C GLY A 362 -10.66 9.06 3.15
N PHE A 363 -10.52 10.19 2.45
CA PHE A 363 -9.26 10.94 2.44
C PHE A 363 -8.88 11.45 3.83
N THR A 364 -9.81 12.16 4.47
CA THR A 364 -9.61 12.72 5.82
C THR A 364 -9.40 11.61 6.84
N ASN A 365 -10.15 10.51 6.75
CA ASN A 365 -9.96 9.35 7.63
C ASN A 365 -8.51 8.81 7.53
N GLY A 366 -8.01 8.56 6.32
CA GLY A 366 -6.65 8.06 6.11
C GLY A 366 -5.55 9.02 6.59
N LEU A 367 -5.75 10.32 6.38
CA LEU A 367 -4.85 11.35 6.92
C LEU A 367 -4.83 11.29 8.46
N MET A 368 -5.98 11.30 9.11
CA MET A 368 -6.07 11.24 10.57
C MET A 368 -5.40 9.97 11.11
N SER A 369 -5.69 8.83 10.50
CA SER A 369 -5.10 7.54 10.86
C SER A 369 -3.57 7.57 10.79
N THR A 370 -3.00 8.16 9.75
CA THR A 370 -1.54 8.21 9.64
C THR A 370 -0.88 9.13 10.67
N LEU A 371 -1.53 10.24 11.02
CA LEU A 371 -1.03 11.18 12.03
C LEU A 371 -1.14 10.61 13.45
N ILE A 372 -2.23 9.87 13.75
CA ILE A 372 -2.39 9.11 15.00
C ILE A 372 -1.28 8.08 15.13
N MET A 373 -1.05 7.30 14.08
CA MET A 373 0.01 6.30 14.08
C MET A 373 1.40 6.95 14.22
N GLY A 374 1.68 8.01 13.46
CA GLY A 374 2.98 8.68 13.50
C GLY A 374 3.31 9.24 14.89
N ILE A 375 2.35 9.87 15.57
CA ILE A 375 2.57 10.38 16.94
C ILE A 375 2.62 9.26 17.98
N ASP A 376 1.98 8.11 17.72
CA ASP A 376 2.08 6.93 18.59
C ASP A 376 3.48 6.32 18.57
N ILE A 377 4.08 6.23 17.38
CA ILE A 377 5.42 5.69 17.17
C ILE A 377 6.49 6.64 17.66
N THR A 378 6.31 7.93 17.36
CA THR A 378 7.29 8.97 17.60
C THR A 378 6.63 10.10 18.38
N PRO A 379 6.44 9.92 19.70
CA PRO A 379 5.80 10.94 20.53
C PRO A 379 6.51 12.30 20.41
N GLY A 380 5.75 13.33 20.04
CA GLY A 380 6.29 14.67 19.81
C GLY A 380 7.05 14.83 18.48
N ASP A 381 6.76 14.01 17.47
CA ASP A 381 7.37 14.10 16.13
C ASP A 381 7.30 15.53 15.58
N THR A 382 8.48 16.13 15.43
CA THR A 382 8.64 17.51 14.94
C THR A 382 8.11 17.71 13.53
N TYR A 383 8.11 16.68 12.67
CA TYR A 383 7.60 16.77 11.31
C TYR A 383 6.08 16.80 11.30
N ILE A 384 5.42 15.95 12.09
CA ILE A 384 3.96 15.96 12.26
C ILE A 384 3.51 17.30 12.85
N MET A 385 4.18 17.79 13.89
CA MET A 385 3.81 19.07 14.50
C MET A 385 3.95 20.23 13.51
N ARG A 386 5.06 20.29 12.76
CA ARG A 386 5.25 21.29 11.69
C ARG A 386 4.22 21.16 10.57
N PHE A 387 3.84 19.93 10.21
CA PHE A 387 2.83 19.67 9.21
C PHE A 387 1.45 20.21 9.63
N LEU A 388 1.07 20.06 10.91
CA LEU A 388 -0.18 20.60 11.47
C LEU A 388 -0.17 22.13 11.64
N GLU A 389 1.01 22.71 11.91
CA GLU A 389 1.22 24.14 12.03
C GLU A 389 1.34 24.85 10.67
N TYR A 390 1.57 24.09 9.60
CA TYR A 390 1.72 24.62 8.25
C TYR A 390 0.50 25.45 7.82
N ARG A 391 0.77 26.51 7.07
CA ARG A 391 -0.23 27.39 6.48
C ARG A 391 0.08 27.54 4.99
N PRO A 392 -0.82 27.10 4.09
CA PRO A 392 -0.66 27.28 2.64
C PRO A 392 -0.39 28.73 2.26
N ALA A 393 0.24 28.93 1.10
CA ALA A 393 0.47 30.27 0.58
C ALA A 393 -0.88 30.97 0.36
N ARG A 394 -1.07 32.15 0.99
CA ARG A 394 -2.34 32.91 1.00
C ARG A 394 -2.82 33.41 -0.38
N SER A 395 -2.11 33.09 -1.45
CA SER A 395 -2.46 33.50 -2.81
C SER A 395 -3.68 32.76 -3.38
N ASP A 396 -4.07 31.61 -2.83
CA ASP A 396 -5.30 30.89 -3.20
C ASP A 396 -6.15 30.58 -1.96
N ALA A 397 -7.18 31.40 -1.71
CA ALA A 397 -8.07 31.26 -0.56
C ALA A 397 -8.77 29.89 -0.51
N ARG A 398 -9.11 29.32 -1.67
CA ARG A 398 -9.74 28.00 -1.77
C ARG A 398 -8.83 26.90 -1.25
N VAL A 399 -7.53 26.97 -1.55
CA VAL A 399 -6.55 25.99 -1.05
C VAL A 399 -6.39 26.12 0.46
N CYS A 400 -6.41 27.34 1.00
CA CYS A 400 -6.40 27.55 2.45
C CYS A 400 -7.64 26.93 3.14
N GLU A 401 -8.83 27.11 2.58
CA GLU A 401 -10.08 26.52 3.10
C GLU A 401 -10.04 25.00 3.06
N LEU A 402 -9.71 24.41 1.91
CA LEU A 402 -9.61 22.95 1.76
C LEU A 402 -8.50 22.35 2.65
N TRP A 403 -7.39 23.06 2.83
CA TRP A 403 -6.33 22.62 3.77
C TRP A 403 -6.84 22.60 5.20
N GLU A 404 -7.55 23.63 5.63
CA GLU A 404 -8.08 23.69 6.99
C GLU A 404 -9.10 22.56 7.22
N GLU A 405 -10.03 22.36 6.28
CA GLU A 405 -11.10 21.35 6.35
C GLU A 405 -10.58 19.91 6.27
N LEU A 406 -9.67 19.63 5.34
CA LEU A 406 -9.25 18.25 5.05
C LEU A 406 -7.99 17.85 5.80
N VAL A 407 -7.15 18.81 6.21
CA VAL A 407 -5.81 18.53 6.74
C VAL A 407 -5.63 19.05 8.16
N ALA A 408 -5.67 20.37 8.34
CA ALA A 408 -5.19 20.98 9.56
C ALA A 408 -6.11 20.74 10.76
N GLN A 409 -7.42 20.95 10.61
CA GLN A 409 -8.36 20.70 11.69
C GLN A 409 -8.49 19.21 12.02
N PRO A 410 -8.79 18.31 11.06
CA PRO A 410 -8.89 16.88 11.35
C PRO A 410 -7.59 16.31 11.90
N GLY A 411 -6.43 16.74 11.40
CA GLY A 411 -5.13 16.29 11.91
C GLY A 411 -4.88 16.68 13.36
N ARG A 412 -5.29 17.89 13.78
CA ARG A 412 -5.21 18.31 15.19
C ARG A 412 -6.19 17.55 16.07
N GLU A 413 -7.41 17.29 15.60
CA GLU A 413 -8.38 16.45 16.32
C GLU A 413 -7.84 15.03 16.50
N ALA A 414 -7.27 14.47 15.44
CA ALA A 414 -6.67 13.14 15.42
C ALA A 414 -5.54 13.01 16.47
N VAL A 415 -4.58 13.93 16.45
CA VAL A 415 -3.39 13.88 17.32
C VAL A 415 -3.71 14.25 18.77
N PHE A 416 -4.49 15.31 19.00
CA PHE A 416 -4.64 15.85 20.36
C PHE A 416 -5.84 15.31 21.13
N HIS A 417 -6.85 14.75 20.44
CA HIS A 417 -8.08 14.29 21.08
C HIS A 417 -8.32 12.80 20.85
N ILE A 418 -8.26 12.33 19.62
CA ILE A 418 -8.60 10.93 19.28
C ILE A 418 -7.49 9.96 19.70
N HIS A 419 -6.22 10.23 19.38
CA HIS A 419 -5.10 9.35 19.73
C HIS A 419 -5.05 8.99 21.23
N PRO A 420 -5.14 9.94 22.18
CA PRO A 420 -5.15 9.61 23.60
C PRO A 420 -6.27 8.65 24.01
N ILE A 421 -7.47 8.80 23.44
CA ILE A 421 -8.62 7.94 23.72
C ILE A 421 -8.35 6.52 23.19
N LEU A 422 -8.00 6.40 21.90
CA LEU A 422 -7.74 5.09 21.30
C LEU A 422 -6.59 4.35 21.99
N LYS A 423 -5.55 5.07 22.39
CA LYS A 423 -4.42 4.51 23.13
C LYS A 423 -4.83 4.01 24.51
N LYS A 424 -5.62 4.80 25.26
CA LYS A 424 -6.11 4.42 26.59
C LYS A 424 -7.00 3.17 26.55
N HIS A 425 -7.77 3.01 25.48
CA HIS A 425 -8.75 1.93 25.32
C HIS A 425 -8.25 0.74 24.48
N GLU A 426 -6.95 0.69 24.16
CA GLU A 426 -6.35 -0.39 23.37
C GLU A 426 -7.07 -0.61 22.03
N CYS A 427 -7.29 0.48 21.27
CA CYS A 427 -8.02 0.48 20.00
C CYS A 427 -7.24 1.16 18.86
N LEU A 428 -5.91 1.23 18.96
CA LEU A 428 -5.07 1.86 17.91
C LEU A 428 -5.11 1.09 16.59
N GLY A 429 -5.40 -0.21 16.62
CA GLY A 429 -5.57 -1.05 15.43
C GLY A 429 -6.73 -0.61 14.56
N GLU A 430 -7.76 0.02 15.12
CA GLU A 430 -8.96 0.43 14.38
C GLU A 430 -8.70 1.51 13.32
N ILE A 431 -7.59 2.27 13.43
CA ILE A 431 -7.25 3.33 12.47
C ILE A 431 -6.80 2.78 11.10
N PHE A 432 -6.55 1.47 11.00
CA PHE A 432 -6.13 0.80 9.77
C PHE A 432 -7.31 0.35 8.89
N GLN A 433 -8.51 0.86 9.17
CA GLN A 433 -9.67 0.74 8.32
C GLN A 433 -10.49 2.04 8.36
N TYR A 434 -11.31 2.23 7.33
CA TYR A 434 -12.21 3.37 7.26
C TYR A 434 -13.33 3.27 8.29
N HIS A 435 -13.58 4.40 8.94
CA HIS A 435 -14.73 4.65 9.81
C HIS A 435 -15.47 5.90 9.30
N PRO A 436 -16.82 5.92 9.32
CA PRO A 436 -17.60 7.10 8.95
C PRO A 436 -17.17 8.37 9.70
N SER A 437 -16.79 8.21 10.96
CA SER A 437 -16.20 9.26 11.78
C SER A 437 -15.30 8.64 12.83
N LEU A 438 -13.99 8.94 12.78
CA LEU A 438 -13.03 8.53 13.81
C LEU A 438 -13.33 9.19 15.16
N TRP A 439 -13.90 10.40 15.13
CA TRP A 439 -14.37 11.08 16.33
C TRP A 439 -15.51 10.31 17.01
N GLU A 440 -16.56 9.96 16.26
CA GLU A 440 -17.69 9.20 16.81
C GLU A 440 -17.27 7.81 17.30
N MET A 441 -16.29 7.20 16.63
CA MET A 441 -15.69 5.95 17.09
C MET A 441 -15.00 6.14 18.45
N ALA A 442 -14.14 7.16 18.58
CA ALA A 442 -13.42 7.45 19.82
C ALA A 442 -14.38 7.81 20.97
N ALA A 443 -15.41 8.62 20.70
CA ALA A 443 -16.40 9.05 21.68
C ALA A 443 -17.21 7.90 22.29
N ARG A 444 -17.26 6.71 21.67
CA ARG A 444 -17.92 5.52 22.25
C ARG A 444 -17.15 4.92 23.44
N PHE A 445 -15.91 5.36 23.65
CA PHE A 445 -15.05 4.89 24.73
C PHE A 445 -14.96 5.86 25.91
N GLU A 446 -15.47 7.08 25.76
CA GLU A 446 -15.66 8.04 26.86
C GLU A 446 -16.95 7.75 27.63
#